data_AF-A0A974SEA7-F1
#
_entry.id   AF-A0A974SEA7-F1
#
_cell.length_a   1.000
_cell.length_b   1.000
_cell.length_c   1.000
_cell.angle_alpha   90.00
_cell.angle_beta   90.00
_cell.angle_gamma   90.00
#
_symmetry.space_group_name_H-M   'P 1'
#
loop_
_entity.id
_entity.type
_entity.pdbx_description
1 polymer ?
#
loop_
_entity_poly.entity_id
_entity_poly.type
_entity_poly.pdbx_seq_one_letter_code
_entity_poly.pdbx_strand_id
1 'polypeptide(L)'
;MTKKRGNFMPIDGTFELLAGLHDDNQAAMSFLQKPVYNLDEMDRRESMISLVYSGCFCIKSSKHIDPQQPGMVYIDGKATEAPLIEKPTAMFGQLVGIIVRKYLLEYNKEHEVRYAGAYDTDGIEISEFIFKLKTLPRIEPGVKYPEHDAIVLQAAREGAVLLKNNNTLPLSSGSCVNVFGAAAVVFRLGCLGAGKINPRYGIRVKEGIEKYSSLKLNQELYDFYTEERDVFPPGDMVTRAKDLSGTAVVFITRGSSEAHDVPMDKGGYYLTDQERELIRKVTATFGKTVAILNVAHPIETKWIEEYDVDAVLLTGLSGMAGGRALAEILDGTVNPSGKLPNTWAYDYHDYPSAPNFLTKDQIAKKSVGAPIQYATTVYEEGLYVGYRYFDTFQKPAAYLFGHGLSYTTFDTKLKSAAKTDACGTQMDIEVTNTGTRAGKEVVMLYAHFEGGELEQPDKRLVAFAKTKELLPGEAQILCLEVSEKRLKSYSEAEAAWIIEPGRISFLLGGAPNRTTLVWSVDVADKIIVSQVKNRIAPPFPIKELSAKNSNGTYPQGEMTKVYTAEESGGSFLSKIAVPLLVAMVMFLSSILWNV
;
A
#
# COMPACT_ATOMS: atom_id res chain seq x y z
N MET A 1 12.72 28.01 -39.93
CA MET A 1 11.87 26.83 -39.69
C MET A 1 11.81 26.56 -38.20
N THR A 2 10.70 26.95 -37.59
CA THR A 2 10.41 26.88 -36.16
C THR A 2 10.11 25.43 -35.74
N LYS A 3 11.08 24.77 -35.09
CA LYS A 3 10.82 23.50 -34.39
C LYS A 3 10.02 23.83 -33.13
N LYS A 4 8.72 23.51 -33.15
CA LYS A 4 7.86 23.47 -31.97
C LYS A 4 8.56 22.64 -30.89
N ARG A 5 8.75 23.24 -29.71
CA ARG A 5 9.09 22.51 -28.48
C ARG A 5 7.95 21.52 -28.24
N GLY A 6 8.25 20.23 -28.36
CA GLY A 6 7.33 19.20 -27.90
C GLY A 6 7.21 19.34 -26.39
N ASN A 7 6.02 19.71 -25.92
CA ASN A 7 5.67 19.48 -24.53
C ASN A 7 5.78 17.96 -24.32
N PHE A 8 6.68 17.53 -23.44
CA PHE A 8 6.63 16.19 -22.88
C PHE A 8 5.34 16.10 -22.07
N MET A 9 4.26 15.67 -22.71
CA MET A 9 3.03 15.30 -22.04
C MET A 9 3.21 13.87 -21.49
N PRO A 10 2.86 13.60 -20.23
CA PRO A 10 2.89 12.25 -19.71
C PRO A 10 1.88 11.40 -20.49
N ILE A 11 2.36 10.30 -21.05
CA ILE A 11 1.57 9.28 -21.76
C ILE A 11 1.05 8.32 -20.68
N ASP A 12 0.14 8.81 -19.82
CA ASP A 12 -0.52 7.97 -18.82
C ASP A 12 -2.00 7.74 -19.17
N GLY A 13 -2.62 6.74 -18.54
CA GLY A 13 -4.03 6.41 -18.77
C GLY A 13 -5.01 7.54 -18.37
N THR A 14 -4.54 8.54 -17.61
CA THR A 14 -5.26 9.76 -17.22
C THR A 14 -5.38 10.71 -18.41
N PHE A 15 -4.30 10.91 -19.18
CA PHE A 15 -4.33 11.76 -20.37
C PHE A 15 -5.28 11.24 -21.44
N GLU A 16 -5.30 9.94 -21.72
CA GLU A 16 -6.29 9.35 -22.63
C GLU A 16 -7.73 9.57 -22.16
N LEU A 17 -7.97 9.46 -20.85
CA LEU A 17 -9.29 9.69 -20.26
C LEU A 17 -9.70 11.17 -20.41
N LEU A 18 -8.76 12.09 -20.18
CA LEU A 18 -8.96 13.53 -20.37
C LEU A 18 -9.15 13.88 -21.85
N ALA A 19 -8.37 13.29 -22.76
CA ALA A 19 -8.50 13.48 -24.20
C ALA A 19 -9.85 13.00 -24.74
N GLY A 20 -10.39 11.91 -24.19
CA GLY A 20 -11.75 11.44 -24.48
C GLY A 20 -12.87 12.40 -24.05
N LEU A 21 -12.57 13.38 -23.20
CA LEU A 21 -13.49 14.47 -22.90
C LEU A 21 -13.47 15.56 -23.98
N HIS A 22 -12.52 15.57 -24.91
CA HIS A 22 -12.49 16.51 -26.03
C HIS A 22 -13.35 15.94 -27.18
N ASP A 23 -14.63 16.27 -27.18
CA ASP A 23 -15.57 15.87 -28.24
C ASP A 23 -16.48 17.06 -28.55
N ASP A 24 -16.65 17.36 -29.85
CA ASP A 24 -17.34 18.53 -30.43
C ASP A 24 -18.88 18.40 -30.39
N ASN A 25 -19.40 17.46 -29.60
CA ASN A 25 -20.83 17.18 -29.50
C ASN A 25 -21.61 18.32 -28.83
N GLN A 26 -22.75 18.71 -29.43
CA GLN A 26 -23.61 19.82 -28.98
C GLN A 26 -24.47 19.52 -27.74
N ALA A 27 -24.46 18.28 -27.22
CA ALA A 27 -25.27 17.93 -26.05
C ALA A 27 -24.66 18.51 -24.76
N ALA A 28 -25.53 19.04 -23.88
CA ALA A 28 -25.10 19.54 -22.56
C ALA A 28 -24.46 18.45 -21.70
N MET A 29 -24.99 17.21 -21.80
CA MET A 29 -24.53 16.03 -21.07
C MET A 29 -24.27 14.88 -22.05
N SER A 30 -23.23 14.08 -21.77
CA SER A 30 -22.85 12.92 -22.61
C SER A 30 -22.14 11.83 -21.80
N PHE A 31 -22.12 10.61 -22.34
CA PHE A 31 -21.42 9.49 -21.71
C PHE A 31 -19.93 9.49 -22.06
N LEU A 32 -19.10 9.12 -21.08
CA LEU A 32 -17.68 8.78 -21.30
C LEU A 32 -17.52 7.37 -21.86
N GLN A 33 -18.46 6.49 -21.52
CA GLN A 33 -18.44 5.06 -21.81
C GLN A 33 -19.85 4.49 -21.83
N LYS A 34 -20.01 3.25 -22.30
CA LYS A 34 -21.32 2.58 -22.25
C LYS A 34 -21.88 2.62 -20.82
N PRO A 35 -23.21 2.82 -20.64
CA PRO A 35 -23.83 2.92 -19.33
C PRO A 35 -23.97 1.53 -18.69
N VAL A 36 -22.82 0.97 -18.33
CA VAL A 36 -22.67 -0.26 -17.57
C VAL A 36 -21.86 0.00 -16.30
N TYR A 37 -22.20 -0.71 -15.23
CA TYR A 37 -21.55 -0.60 -13.92
C TYR A 37 -21.16 -1.97 -13.39
N ASN A 38 -19.91 -2.13 -12.96
CA ASN A 38 -19.42 -3.37 -12.36
C ASN A 38 -19.38 -3.21 -10.84
N LEU A 39 -20.21 -3.96 -10.11
CA LEU A 39 -20.28 -3.92 -8.64
C LEU A 39 -18.98 -4.36 -7.96
N ASP A 40 -18.18 -5.18 -8.66
CA ASP A 40 -16.90 -5.65 -8.15
C ASP A 40 -15.78 -4.63 -8.38
N GLU A 41 -15.98 -3.64 -9.24
CA GLU A 41 -15.04 -2.56 -9.54
C GLU A 41 -15.32 -1.36 -8.62
N MET A 42 -14.62 -1.32 -7.48
CA MET A 42 -14.87 -0.29 -6.46
C MET A 42 -14.47 1.11 -6.93
N ASP A 43 -13.29 1.22 -7.54
CA ASP A 43 -12.71 2.46 -8.05
C ASP A 43 -12.63 2.38 -9.57
N ARG A 44 -13.47 3.15 -10.26
CA ARG A 44 -13.53 3.14 -11.71
C ARG A 44 -12.36 3.91 -12.34
N ARG A 45 -12.26 3.88 -13.67
CA ARG A 45 -11.11 4.50 -14.37
C ARG A 45 -11.03 5.99 -14.04
N GLU A 46 -12.16 6.62 -13.79
CA GLU A 46 -12.30 8.03 -13.45
C GLU A 46 -11.73 8.36 -12.06
N SER A 47 -11.61 7.37 -11.17
CA SER A 47 -10.90 7.53 -9.90
C SER A 47 -9.40 7.81 -10.08
N MET A 48 -8.85 7.61 -11.28
CA MET A 48 -7.48 8.02 -11.65
C MET A 48 -7.32 9.53 -11.75
N ILE A 49 -8.40 10.25 -12.09
CA ILE A 49 -8.40 11.72 -12.14
C ILE A 49 -8.51 12.26 -10.72
N SER A 50 -9.47 11.74 -9.97
CA SER A 50 -9.67 12.09 -8.57
C SER A 50 -10.31 10.94 -7.82
N LEU A 51 -9.76 10.59 -6.66
CA LEU A 51 -10.27 9.53 -5.80
C LEU A 51 -11.71 9.79 -5.34
N VAL A 52 -12.19 11.04 -5.39
CA VAL A 52 -13.58 11.37 -5.02
C VAL A 52 -14.60 10.64 -5.89
N TYR A 53 -14.25 10.28 -7.13
CA TYR A 53 -15.12 9.55 -8.04
C TYR A 53 -15.22 8.05 -7.76
N SER A 54 -14.56 7.56 -6.71
CA SER A 54 -14.74 6.19 -6.23
C SER A 54 -16.23 5.90 -5.96
N GLY A 55 -16.76 4.81 -6.52
CA GLY A 55 -18.18 4.46 -6.39
C GLY A 55 -19.14 5.22 -7.30
N CYS A 56 -18.64 6.07 -8.19
CA CYS A 56 -19.45 6.82 -9.15
C CYS A 56 -19.58 6.14 -10.52
N PHE A 57 -20.66 6.49 -11.23
CA PHE A 57 -20.76 6.44 -12.68
C PHE A 57 -20.56 7.86 -13.21
N CYS A 58 -19.44 8.11 -13.88
CA CYS A 58 -19.13 9.46 -14.36
C CYS A 58 -19.72 9.73 -15.74
N ILE A 59 -20.32 10.89 -15.89
CA ILE A 59 -20.74 11.47 -17.17
C ILE A 59 -20.02 12.80 -17.40
N LYS A 60 -20.04 13.27 -18.65
CA LYS A 60 -19.44 14.54 -19.05
C LYS A 60 -20.52 15.60 -19.20
N SER A 61 -20.23 16.79 -18.70
CA SER A 61 -20.93 18.03 -19.01
C SER A 61 -20.07 18.93 -19.89
N SER A 62 -20.66 19.49 -20.96
CA SER A 62 -20.06 20.57 -21.77
C SER A 62 -20.25 21.95 -21.14
N LYS A 63 -21.11 22.05 -20.12
CA LYS A 63 -21.37 23.25 -19.31
C LYS A 63 -20.73 23.13 -17.93
N HIS A 64 -20.32 24.26 -17.35
CA HIS A 64 -19.85 24.29 -15.96
C HIS A 64 -21.05 24.35 -15.02
N ILE A 65 -21.29 23.28 -14.27
CA ILE A 65 -22.38 23.19 -13.31
C ILE A 65 -22.06 24.11 -12.13
N ASP A 66 -23.04 24.93 -11.73
CA ASP A 66 -23.01 25.72 -10.53
C ASP A 66 -22.99 24.81 -9.29
N PRO A 67 -21.92 24.82 -8.48
CA PRO A 67 -21.85 24.01 -7.26
C PRO A 67 -22.96 24.34 -6.23
N GLN A 68 -23.58 25.52 -6.30
CA GLN A 68 -24.71 25.88 -5.44
C GLN A 68 -26.04 25.29 -5.94
N GLN A 69 -26.12 24.93 -7.21
CA GLN A 69 -27.29 24.35 -7.85
C GLN A 69 -26.90 23.11 -8.66
N PRO A 70 -26.36 22.07 -7.98
CA PRO A 70 -25.79 20.90 -8.64
C PRO A 70 -26.84 19.92 -9.19
N GLY A 71 -28.14 20.22 -9.02
CA GLY A 71 -29.23 19.32 -9.33
C GLY A 71 -29.31 18.11 -8.39
N MET A 72 -30.12 17.13 -8.80
CA MET A 72 -30.40 15.92 -8.04
C MET A 72 -30.42 14.70 -8.95
N VAL A 73 -29.88 13.59 -8.46
CA VAL A 73 -29.97 12.29 -9.12
C VAL A 73 -31.15 11.49 -8.58
N TYR A 74 -31.85 10.81 -9.46
CA TYR A 74 -32.89 9.84 -9.16
C TYR A 74 -32.50 8.49 -9.75
N ILE A 75 -32.64 7.42 -8.98
CA ILE A 75 -32.41 6.04 -9.42
C ILE A 75 -33.70 5.26 -9.19
N ASP A 76 -34.25 4.66 -10.25
CA ASP A 76 -35.55 3.98 -10.27
C ASP A 76 -36.66 4.83 -9.65
N GLY A 77 -36.67 6.12 -10.00
CA GLY A 77 -37.64 7.11 -9.51
C GLY A 77 -37.43 7.60 -8.07
N LYS A 78 -36.47 7.05 -7.32
CA LYS A 78 -36.16 7.49 -5.96
C LYS A 78 -35.08 8.56 -5.98
N ALA A 79 -35.31 9.68 -5.27
CA ALA A 79 -34.29 10.69 -5.06
C ALA A 79 -33.10 10.09 -4.29
N THR A 80 -31.90 10.44 -4.72
CA THR A 80 -30.64 10.00 -4.11
C THR A 80 -29.91 11.21 -3.53
N GLU A 81 -28.83 11.65 -4.15
CA GLU A 81 -28.08 12.83 -3.77
C GLU A 81 -27.63 13.65 -4.98
N ALA A 82 -27.09 14.84 -4.71
CA ALA A 82 -26.44 15.65 -5.74
C ALA A 82 -25.21 14.90 -6.29
N PRO A 83 -24.91 15.03 -7.60
CA PRO A 83 -23.71 14.43 -8.15
C PRO A 83 -22.45 15.10 -7.58
N LEU A 84 -21.34 14.37 -7.63
CA LEU A 84 -20.03 14.93 -7.33
C LEU A 84 -19.55 15.79 -8.49
N ILE A 85 -19.28 17.06 -8.18
CA ILE A 85 -18.84 18.06 -9.15
C ILE A 85 -17.52 18.64 -8.64
N GLU A 86 -16.43 18.32 -9.34
CA GLU A 86 -15.13 18.95 -9.10
C GLU A 86 -14.91 20.13 -10.05
N LYS A 87 -13.87 20.91 -9.76
CA LYS A 87 -13.43 21.98 -10.66
C LYS A 87 -13.09 21.40 -12.03
N PRO A 88 -13.46 22.08 -13.13
CA PRO A 88 -13.18 21.60 -14.47
C PRO A 88 -11.67 21.45 -14.70
N THR A 89 -11.27 20.32 -15.25
CA THR A 89 -9.92 20.13 -15.80
C THR A 89 -9.79 20.99 -17.05
N ALA A 90 -8.84 21.93 -17.04
CA ALA A 90 -8.64 22.87 -18.12
C ALA A 90 -8.55 22.15 -19.48
N MET A 91 -9.30 22.63 -20.48
CA MET A 91 -9.39 22.15 -21.87
C MET A 91 -10.31 20.95 -22.15
N PHE A 92 -10.95 20.34 -21.14
CA PHE A 92 -11.61 19.01 -21.27
C PHE A 92 -13.05 18.94 -20.71
N GLY A 93 -13.78 20.04 -20.56
CA GLY A 93 -15.14 20.01 -19.98
C GLY A 93 -15.18 19.63 -18.49
N GLN A 94 -16.35 19.28 -17.96
CA GLN A 94 -16.54 18.95 -16.53
C GLN A 94 -17.06 17.53 -16.33
N LEU A 95 -16.45 16.80 -15.41
CA LEU A 95 -16.90 15.49 -14.97
C LEU A 95 -17.99 15.62 -13.90
N VAL A 96 -19.02 14.79 -14.04
CA VAL A 96 -20.16 14.71 -13.13
C VAL A 96 -20.23 13.28 -12.61
N GLY A 97 -19.87 13.10 -11.34
CA GLY A 97 -19.85 11.79 -10.70
C GLY A 97 -21.21 11.45 -10.12
N ILE A 98 -21.98 10.60 -10.79
CA ILE A 98 -23.24 10.09 -10.23
C ILE A 98 -22.89 8.99 -9.21
N ILE A 99 -23.20 9.20 -7.94
CA ILE A 99 -22.94 8.20 -6.88
C ILE A 99 -23.92 7.05 -7.06
N VAL A 100 -23.40 5.85 -7.34
CA VAL A 100 -24.23 4.67 -7.66
C VAL A 100 -23.96 3.48 -6.73
N ARG A 101 -22.76 3.38 -6.13
CA ARG A 101 -22.33 2.20 -5.36
C ARG A 101 -23.29 1.78 -4.25
N LYS A 102 -23.82 2.75 -3.49
CA LYS A 102 -24.75 2.45 -2.39
C LYS A 102 -26.20 2.22 -2.83
N TYR A 103 -26.53 2.47 -4.10
CA TYR A 103 -27.87 2.30 -4.65
C TYR A 103 -28.00 1.08 -5.57
N LEU A 104 -26.92 0.73 -6.28
CA LEU A 104 -26.88 -0.40 -7.20
C LEU A 104 -26.25 -1.60 -6.48
N LEU A 105 -27.09 -2.49 -5.96
CA LEU A 105 -26.64 -3.62 -5.13
C LEU A 105 -26.85 -4.99 -5.79
N GLU A 106 -27.57 -5.04 -6.90
CA GLU A 106 -27.94 -6.27 -7.59
C GLU A 106 -27.19 -6.42 -8.92
N TYR A 107 -26.63 -7.60 -9.19
CA TYR A 107 -25.97 -7.91 -10.45
C TYR A 107 -26.99 -8.12 -11.58
N ASN A 108 -26.58 -7.83 -12.82
CA ASN A 108 -27.39 -8.02 -14.03
C ASN A 108 -28.78 -7.34 -14.00
N LYS A 109 -28.88 -6.19 -13.35
CA LYS A 109 -30.11 -5.39 -13.24
C LYS A 109 -29.97 -4.11 -14.05
N GLU A 110 -31.06 -3.70 -14.68
CA GLU A 110 -31.15 -2.42 -15.37
C GLU A 110 -31.83 -1.41 -14.45
N HIS A 111 -31.25 -0.23 -14.34
CA HIS A 111 -31.75 0.86 -13.50
C HIS A 111 -31.99 2.10 -14.35
N GLU A 112 -33.09 2.80 -14.11
CA GLU A 112 -33.32 4.10 -14.71
C GLU A 112 -32.63 5.17 -13.85
N VAL A 113 -31.72 5.93 -14.47
CA VAL A 113 -31.02 7.04 -13.83
C VAL A 113 -31.49 8.33 -14.47
N ARG A 114 -31.94 9.27 -13.65
CA ARG A 114 -32.33 10.62 -14.08
C ARG A 114 -31.54 11.65 -13.29
N TYR A 115 -30.85 12.53 -14.00
CA TYR A 115 -30.17 13.70 -13.44
C TYR A 115 -30.89 14.97 -13.89
N ALA A 116 -31.39 15.77 -12.95
CA ALA A 116 -32.26 16.91 -13.25
C ALA A 116 -32.10 18.08 -12.27
N GLY A 117 -32.54 19.27 -12.67
CA GLY A 117 -32.58 20.47 -11.83
C GLY A 117 -31.22 21.11 -11.57
N ALA A 118 -30.24 20.86 -12.43
CA ALA A 118 -28.92 21.47 -12.36
C ALA A 118 -28.90 22.79 -13.14
N TYR A 119 -28.14 23.76 -12.67
CA TYR A 119 -27.90 25.02 -13.37
C TYR A 119 -26.41 25.16 -13.71
N ASP A 120 -26.10 25.81 -14.81
CA ASP A 120 -24.73 26.21 -15.11
C ASP A 120 -24.34 27.50 -14.36
N THR A 121 -23.05 27.84 -14.39
CA THR A 121 -22.52 29.04 -13.73
C THR A 121 -23.06 30.36 -14.28
N ASP A 122 -23.71 30.34 -15.45
CA ASP A 122 -24.38 31.50 -16.05
C ASP A 122 -25.87 31.58 -15.63
N GLY A 123 -26.34 30.65 -14.79
CA GLY A 123 -27.72 30.59 -14.30
C GLY A 123 -28.71 29.97 -15.28
N ILE A 124 -28.22 29.24 -16.30
CA ILE A 124 -29.08 28.54 -17.27
C ILE A 124 -29.32 27.12 -16.78
N GLU A 125 -30.59 26.69 -16.80
CA GLU A 125 -30.96 25.32 -16.44
C GLU A 125 -30.39 24.32 -17.46
N ILE A 126 -29.71 23.31 -16.95
CA ILE A 126 -29.19 22.20 -17.74
C ILE A 126 -30.33 21.19 -17.93
N SER A 127 -30.61 20.85 -19.19
CA SER A 127 -31.66 19.87 -19.53
C SER A 127 -31.46 18.55 -18.80
N GLU A 128 -32.56 17.96 -18.34
CA GLU A 128 -32.50 16.68 -17.64
C GLU A 128 -31.89 15.58 -18.52
N PHE A 129 -31.15 14.68 -17.89
CA PHE A 129 -30.45 13.59 -18.54
C PHE A 129 -30.94 12.26 -17.97
N ILE A 130 -31.69 11.51 -18.79
CA ILE A 130 -32.30 10.24 -18.42
C ILE A 130 -31.63 9.11 -19.22
N PHE A 131 -31.21 8.05 -18.54
CA PHE A 131 -30.62 6.89 -19.17
C PHE A 131 -30.78 5.61 -18.38
N LYS A 132 -30.53 4.49 -19.04
CA LYS A 132 -30.53 3.16 -18.43
C LYS A 132 -29.09 2.75 -18.09
N LEU A 133 -28.83 2.47 -16.82
CA LEU A 133 -27.56 1.97 -16.33
C LEU A 133 -27.71 0.48 -15.97
N LYS A 134 -26.93 -0.37 -16.64
CA LYS A 134 -26.99 -1.82 -16.42
C LYS A 134 -25.82 -2.30 -15.54
N THR A 135 -26.13 -2.96 -14.42
CA THR A 135 -25.09 -3.67 -13.66
C THR A 135 -24.65 -4.94 -14.39
N LEU A 136 -23.36 -5.25 -14.36
CA LEU A 136 -22.84 -6.44 -15.04
C LEU A 136 -23.25 -7.74 -14.32
N PRO A 137 -23.35 -8.87 -15.03
CA PRO A 137 -23.50 -10.17 -14.38
C PRO A 137 -22.24 -10.54 -13.60
N ARG A 138 -22.41 -11.23 -12.48
CA ARG A 138 -21.30 -11.77 -11.69
C ARG A 138 -20.77 -13.07 -12.29
N ILE A 139 -19.45 -13.25 -12.26
CA ILE A 139 -18.83 -14.56 -12.49
C ILE A 139 -18.57 -15.19 -11.12
N GLU A 140 -19.15 -16.35 -10.82
CA GLU A 140 -18.92 -16.97 -9.51
C GLU A 140 -17.49 -17.52 -9.35
N PRO A 141 -16.92 -17.45 -8.12
CA PRO A 141 -15.62 -18.05 -7.82
C PRO A 141 -15.55 -19.53 -8.21
N GLY A 142 -14.42 -19.95 -8.78
CA GLY A 142 -14.18 -21.34 -9.17
C GLY A 142 -14.76 -21.77 -10.52
N VAL A 143 -15.56 -20.93 -11.19
CA VAL A 143 -16.24 -21.32 -12.45
C VAL A 143 -15.30 -21.26 -13.66
N LYS A 144 -14.57 -20.16 -13.84
CA LYS A 144 -13.80 -19.93 -15.08
C LYS A 144 -12.37 -20.47 -14.99
N TYR A 145 -11.69 -20.25 -13.87
CA TYR A 145 -10.28 -20.63 -13.65
C TYR A 145 -10.03 -21.06 -12.19
N PRO A 146 -10.52 -22.23 -11.76
CA PRO A 146 -10.47 -22.65 -10.35
C PRO A 146 -9.04 -22.73 -9.78
N GLU A 147 -8.07 -23.18 -10.58
CA GLU A 147 -6.65 -23.25 -10.19
C GLU A 147 -6.10 -21.84 -9.85
N HIS A 148 -6.45 -20.83 -10.65
CA HIS A 148 -6.03 -19.44 -10.41
C HIS A 148 -6.72 -18.87 -9.16
N ASP A 149 -8.00 -19.19 -8.97
CA ASP A 149 -8.76 -18.73 -7.80
C ASP A 149 -8.17 -19.32 -6.50
N ALA A 150 -7.72 -20.58 -6.52
CA ALA A 150 -7.04 -21.23 -5.41
C ALA A 150 -5.71 -20.53 -5.07
N ILE A 151 -4.89 -20.20 -6.07
CA ILE A 151 -3.61 -19.47 -5.88
C ILE A 151 -3.86 -18.08 -5.30
N VAL A 152 -4.83 -17.33 -5.83
CA VAL A 152 -5.15 -15.97 -5.35
C VAL A 152 -5.67 -16.01 -3.91
N LEU A 153 -6.51 -16.98 -3.57
CA LEU A 153 -6.98 -17.18 -2.19
C LEU A 153 -5.82 -17.55 -1.24
N GLN A 154 -4.91 -18.43 -1.67
CA GLN A 154 -3.73 -18.77 -0.87
C GLN A 154 -2.85 -17.54 -0.65
N ALA A 155 -2.60 -16.73 -1.67
CA ALA A 155 -1.82 -15.50 -1.55
C ALA A 155 -2.47 -14.50 -0.56
N ALA A 156 -3.80 -14.34 -0.61
CA ALA A 156 -4.54 -13.47 0.31
C ALA A 156 -4.43 -13.96 1.77
N ARG A 157 -4.54 -15.29 2.00
CA ARG A 157 -4.40 -15.92 3.32
C ARG A 157 -2.99 -15.78 3.89
N GLU A 158 -1.98 -16.06 3.07
CA GLU A 158 -0.58 -16.09 3.50
C GLU A 158 0.08 -14.71 3.57
N GLY A 159 -0.49 -13.72 2.89
CA GLY A 159 -0.03 -12.33 2.91
C GLY A 159 -0.58 -11.49 4.08
N ALA A 160 -1.65 -11.94 4.74
CA ALA A 160 -2.21 -11.24 5.88
C ALA A 160 -1.26 -11.30 7.10
N VAL A 161 -1.04 -10.15 7.73
CA VAL A 161 -0.09 -9.99 8.84
C VAL A 161 -0.83 -9.64 10.12
N LEU A 162 -0.74 -10.50 11.13
CA LEU A 162 -1.26 -10.20 12.47
C LEU A 162 -0.22 -9.33 13.20
N LEU A 163 -0.53 -8.05 13.43
CA LEU A 163 0.39 -7.09 14.01
C LEU A 163 0.36 -7.10 15.54
N LYS A 164 -0.83 -7.18 16.13
CA LYS A 164 -1.06 -7.25 17.58
C LYS A 164 -2.17 -8.25 17.86
N ASN A 165 -2.08 -9.00 18.96
CA ASN A 165 -3.18 -9.84 19.44
C ASN A 165 -3.09 -10.15 20.94
N ASN A 166 -3.96 -9.56 21.74
CA ASN A 166 -4.10 -9.82 23.18
C ASN A 166 -5.11 -10.97 23.44
N ASN A 167 -4.96 -12.08 22.71
CA ASN A 167 -5.86 -13.25 22.72
C ASN A 167 -7.33 -12.93 22.34
N THR A 168 -7.55 -11.89 21.54
CA THR A 168 -8.89 -11.53 21.04
C THR A 168 -9.22 -12.25 19.75
N LEU A 169 -8.22 -12.45 18.88
CA LEU A 169 -8.35 -13.26 17.67
C LEU A 169 -7.76 -14.68 17.89
N PRO A 170 -8.33 -15.71 17.24
CA PRO A 170 -9.52 -15.64 16.38
C PRO A 170 -10.82 -15.47 17.19
N LEU A 171 -11.85 -14.95 16.54
CA LEU A 171 -13.19 -14.80 17.10
C LEU A 171 -13.83 -16.19 17.31
N SER A 172 -14.74 -16.27 18.28
CA SER A 172 -15.44 -17.51 18.57
C SER A 172 -16.42 -17.87 17.46
N SER A 173 -16.49 -19.15 17.10
CA SER A 173 -17.46 -19.68 16.13
C SER A 173 -18.89 -19.24 16.45
N GLY A 174 -19.64 -18.76 15.46
CA GLY A 174 -21.01 -18.30 15.62
C GLY A 174 -21.17 -16.91 16.25
N SER A 175 -20.08 -16.27 16.69
CA SER A 175 -20.12 -14.92 17.25
C SER A 175 -20.50 -13.87 16.20
N CYS A 176 -21.14 -12.81 16.66
CA CYS A 176 -21.51 -11.69 15.81
C CYS A 176 -20.33 -10.71 15.67
N VAL A 177 -20.06 -10.27 14.44
CA VAL A 177 -19.06 -9.27 14.10
C VAL A 177 -19.74 -7.90 14.06
N ASN A 178 -19.52 -7.11 15.10
CA ASN A 178 -19.94 -5.70 15.13
C ASN A 178 -18.94 -4.88 14.31
N VAL A 179 -19.27 -4.62 13.05
CA VAL A 179 -18.42 -3.84 12.13
C VAL A 179 -18.56 -2.34 12.39
N PHE A 180 -17.44 -1.64 12.44
CA PHE A 180 -17.38 -0.19 12.58
C PHE A 180 -16.47 0.42 11.51
N GLY A 181 -16.91 1.55 10.95
CA GLY A 181 -16.20 2.30 9.93
C GLY A 181 -16.68 1.98 8.51
N ALA A 182 -16.74 3.02 7.68
CA ALA A 182 -17.14 2.95 6.27
C ALA A 182 -16.28 1.97 5.47
N ALA A 183 -15.02 1.80 5.88
CA ALA A 183 -14.05 0.90 5.27
C ALA A 183 -14.49 -0.59 5.24
N ALA A 184 -15.44 -1.00 6.08
CA ALA A 184 -16.03 -2.34 6.00
C ALA A 184 -16.85 -2.52 4.70
N VAL A 185 -17.49 -1.45 4.24
CA VAL A 185 -18.29 -1.41 2.99
C VAL A 185 -17.37 -1.14 1.79
N VAL A 186 -16.45 -0.18 1.92
CA VAL A 186 -15.50 0.21 0.85
C VAL A 186 -14.17 -0.55 0.93
N PHE A 187 -14.24 -1.84 1.23
CA PHE A 187 -13.08 -2.72 1.32
C PHE A 187 -12.38 -2.85 -0.06
N ARG A 188 -11.13 -2.38 -0.12
CA ARG A 188 -10.29 -2.31 -1.33
C ARG A 188 -9.66 -3.66 -1.65
N LEU A 189 -9.85 -4.10 -2.89
CA LEU A 189 -9.29 -5.34 -3.40
C LEU A 189 -7.95 -5.14 -4.12
N GLY A 190 -7.63 -3.92 -4.58
CA GLY A 190 -6.42 -3.65 -5.36
C GLY A 190 -6.13 -2.16 -5.49
N CYS A 191 -4.96 -1.84 -6.06
CA CYS A 191 -4.55 -0.47 -6.36
C CYS A 191 -5.23 0.07 -7.63
N LEU A 192 -5.17 1.40 -7.76
CA LEU A 192 -5.45 2.12 -9.00
C LEU A 192 -4.18 2.21 -9.87
N GLY A 193 -4.32 2.73 -11.09
CA GLY A 193 -3.25 2.85 -12.09
C GLY A 193 -3.22 1.71 -13.10
N ALA A 194 -2.07 1.51 -13.74
CA ALA A 194 -1.77 0.38 -14.61
C ALA A 194 -1.92 -0.98 -13.90
N GLY A 195 -1.79 -0.99 -12.56
CA GLY A 195 -2.07 -2.16 -11.73
C GLY A 195 -3.56 -2.49 -11.56
N LYS A 196 -4.47 -1.63 -12.04
CA LYS A 196 -5.91 -1.85 -11.94
C LYS A 196 -6.34 -2.97 -12.89
N ILE A 197 -6.82 -4.06 -12.32
CA ILE A 197 -7.42 -5.18 -13.04
C ILE A 197 -8.90 -5.21 -12.69
N ASN A 198 -9.77 -5.22 -13.70
CA ASN A 198 -11.20 -5.47 -13.48
C ASN A 198 -11.38 -6.92 -13.03
N PRO A 199 -11.77 -7.18 -11.78
CA PRO A 199 -11.79 -8.52 -11.26
C PRO A 199 -13.01 -9.28 -11.84
N ARG A 200 -12.92 -10.61 -11.87
CA ARG A 200 -14.05 -11.47 -12.30
C ARG A 200 -15.20 -11.45 -11.30
N TYR A 201 -14.85 -11.28 -10.03
CA TYR A 201 -15.71 -11.13 -8.87
C TYR A 201 -14.96 -10.40 -7.76
N GLY A 202 -15.64 -9.94 -6.72
CA GLY A 202 -15.02 -9.31 -5.56
C GLY A 202 -15.67 -9.75 -4.26
N ILE A 203 -15.08 -10.73 -3.58
CA ILE A 203 -15.55 -11.11 -2.24
C ILE A 203 -15.05 -10.06 -1.25
N ARG A 204 -15.98 -9.28 -0.69
CA ARG A 204 -15.72 -8.26 0.35
C ARG A 204 -16.15 -8.75 1.73
N VAL A 205 -16.10 -7.87 2.74
CA VAL A 205 -16.33 -8.18 4.16
C VAL A 205 -17.66 -8.92 4.39
N LYS A 206 -18.78 -8.37 3.92
CA LYS A 206 -20.10 -8.97 4.11
C LYS A 206 -20.18 -10.40 3.58
N GLU A 207 -19.88 -10.58 2.30
CA GLU A 207 -19.93 -11.91 1.68
C GLU A 207 -18.90 -12.87 2.28
N GLY A 208 -17.71 -12.37 2.62
CA GLY A 208 -16.67 -13.12 3.32
C GLY A 208 -17.20 -13.75 4.60
N ILE A 209 -17.78 -12.92 5.47
CA ILE A 209 -18.35 -13.35 6.75
C ILE A 209 -19.52 -14.31 6.54
N GLU A 210 -20.51 -13.92 5.73
CA GLU A 210 -21.77 -14.66 5.58
C GLU A 210 -21.62 -16.01 4.88
N LYS A 211 -20.70 -16.14 3.92
CA LYS A 211 -20.57 -17.35 3.09
C LYS A 211 -19.37 -18.22 3.42
N TYR A 212 -18.30 -17.66 3.99
CA TYR A 212 -17.00 -18.35 4.11
C TYR A 212 -16.47 -18.46 5.53
N SER A 213 -17.28 -18.10 6.53
CA SER A 213 -16.91 -18.25 7.94
C SER A 213 -18.08 -18.78 8.75
N SER A 214 -17.77 -19.22 9.97
CA SER A 214 -18.77 -19.55 10.99
C SER A 214 -19.37 -18.33 11.70
N LEU A 215 -18.88 -17.12 11.40
CA LEU A 215 -19.29 -15.88 12.06
C LEU A 215 -20.62 -15.35 11.50
N LYS A 216 -21.22 -14.41 12.23
CA LYS A 216 -22.40 -13.67 11.80
C LYS A 216 -22.06 -12.20 11.62
N LEU A 217 -22.62 -11.55 10.63
CA LEU A 217 -22.49 -10.11 10.47
C LEU A 217 -23.58 -9.38 11.27
N ASN A 218 -23.23 -8.33 12.01
CA ASN A 218 -24.23 -7.38 12.48
C ASN A 218 -24.73 -6.55 11.30
N GLN A 219 -25.84 -6.97 10.71
CA GLN A 219 -26.40 -6.38 9.49
C GLN A 219 -26.85 -4.93 9.71
N GLU A 220 -27.38 -4.59 10.89
CA GLU A 220 -27.81 -3.22 11.23
C GLU A 220 -26.63 -2.24 11.20
N LEU A 221 -25.50 -2.62 11.79
CA LEU A 221 -24.28 -1.80 11.73
C LEU A 221 -23.70 -1.72 10.32
N TYR A 222 -23.67 -2.84 9.58
CA TYR A 222 -23.17 -2.82 8.20
C TYR A 222 -23.99 -1.87 7.32
N ASP A 223 -25.33 -1.92 7.41
CA ASP A 223 -26.23 -1.04 6.66
C ASP A 223 -26.09 0.43 7.09
N PHE A 224 -25.83 0.69 8.37
CA PHE A 224 -25.52 2.06 8.82
C PHE A 224 -24.29 2.65 8.10
N TYR A 225 -23.26 1.83 7.86
CA TYR A 225 -22.03 2.26 7.21
C TYR A 225 -22.09 2.27 5.66
N THR A 226 -23.20 1.87 5.03
CA THR A 226 -23.34 2.01 3.56
C THR A 226 -23.50 3.46 3.11
N GLU A 227 -23.71 4.38 4.05
CA GLU A 227 -23.60 5.82 3.81
C GLU A 227 -22.15 6.32 3.72
N GLU A 228 -21.17 5.43 3.91
CA GLU A 228 -19.74 5.69 3.71
C GLU A 228 -19.17 6.85 4.56
N ARG A 229 -19.62 6.92 5.82
CA ARG A 229 -19.14 7.90 6.81
C ARG A 229 -18.58 7.23 8.05
N ASP A 230 -17.45 7.71 8.54
CA ASP A 230 -16.80 7.22 9.77
C ASP A 230 -17.35 7.91 11.02
N VAL A 231 -18.67 7.81 11.20
CA VAL A 231 -19.38 8.36 12.36
C VAL A 231 -19.73 7.26 13.37
N PHE A 232 -19.75 7.63 14.65
CA PHE A 232 -20.19 6.71 15.69
C PHE A 232 -21.72 6.50 15.61
N PRO A 233 -22.24 5.25 15.65
CA PRO A 233 -23.67 5.01 15.48
C PRO A 233 -24.51 5.52 16.66
N PRO A 234 -25.84 5.66 16.48
CA PRO A 234 -26.77 6.01 17.55
C PRO A 234 -26.70 5.06 18.75
N GLY A 235 -26.91 5.58 19.96
CA GLY A 235 -26.69 4.83 21.20
C GLY A 235 -27.57 3.58 21.37
N ASP A 236 -28.79 3.59 20.83
CA ASP A 236 -29.68 2.43 20.85
C ASP A 236 -29.18 1.30 19.94
N MET A 237 -28.68 1.64 18.76
CA MET A 237 -28.03 0.70 17.83
C MET A 237 -26.76 0.10 18.46
N VAL A 238 -25.95 0.93 19.11
CA VAL A 238 -24.75 0.47 19.83
C VAL A 238 -25.11 -0.44 21.00
N THR A 239 -26.21 -0.18 21.70
CA THR A 239 -26.71 -1.06 22.77
C THR A 239 -27.08 -2.44 22.22
N ARG A 240 -27.85 -2.50 21.14
CA ARG A 240 -28.18 -3.75 20.44
C ARG A 240 -26.93 -4.48 19.95
N ALA A 241 -25.93 -3.76 19.45
CA ALA A 241 -24.66 -4.34 19.02
C ALA A 241 -23.91 -5.01 20.19
N LYS A 242 -23.89 -4.39 21.38
CA LYS A 242 -23.29 -4.98 22.58
C LYS A 242 -24.00 -6.25 23.03
N ASP A 243 -25.32 -6.32 22.90
CA ASP A 243 -26.10 -7.51 23.22
C ASP A 243 -25.76 -8.69 22.28
N LEU A 244 -25.33 -8.40 21.05
CA LEU A 244 -24.90 -9.42 20.08
C LEU A 244 -23.47 -9.92 20.32
N SER A 245 -22.55 -9.03 20.71
CA SER A 245 -21.14 -9.36 20.95
C SER A 245 -20.43 -8.27 21.74
N GLY A 246 -19.56 -8.67 22.68
CA GLY A 246 -18.68 -7.77 23.41
C GLY A 246 -17.47 -7.27 22.61
N THR A 247 -17.28 -7.77 21.39
CA THR A 247 -16.15 -7.42 20.52
C THR A 247 -16.60 -6.53 19.37
N ALA A 248 -15.90 -5.42 19.17
CA ALA A 248 -16.02 -4.56 17.99
C ALA A 248 -14.89 -4.82 17.00
N VAL A 249 -15.19 -4.67 15.70
CA VAL A 249 -14.20 -4.76 14.62
C VAL A 249 -14.23 -3.46 13.81
N VAL A 250 -13.20 -2.63 13.98
CA VAL A 250 -13.04 -1.36 13.26
C VAL A 250 -12.23 -1.58 12.00
N PHE A 251 -12.69 -1.03 10.87
CA PHE A 251 -12.00 -1.11 9.60
C PHE A 251 -11.39 0.24 9.23
N ILE A 252 -10.14 0.23 8.75
CA ILE A 252 -9.47 1.37 8.14
C ILE A 252 -9.00 0.95 6.74
N THR A 253 -9.26 1.77 5.73
CA THR A 253 -8.81 1.50 4.35
C THR A 253 -8.08 2.68 3.73
N ARG A 254 -7.06 2.40 2.92
CA ARG A 254 -6.33 3.38 2.11
C ARG A 254 -6.00 2.78 0.76
N GLY A 255 -6.32 3.52 -0.30
CA GLY A 255 -5.91 3.18 -1.67
C GLY A 255 -4.55 3.75 -2.02
N SER A 256 -4.04 3.38 -3.19
CA SER A 256 -2.88 4.00 -3.81
C SER A 256 -3.05 3.97 -5.32
N SER A 257 -2.39 4.89 -6.01
CA SER A 257 -2.45 5.07 -7.46
C SER A 257 -1.11 5.57 -7.99
N GLU A 258 -0.82 5.30 -9.26
CA GLU A 258 0.24 5.99 -9.98
C GLU A 258 -0.04 7.50 -10.09
N ALA A 259 1.03 8.26 -10.30
CA ALA A 259 1.07 9.73 -10.38
C ALA A 259 0.64 10.48 -9.09
N HIS A 260 0.32 9.76 -8.02
CA HIS A 260 -0.15 10.33 -6.77
C HIS A 260 0.57 9.71 -5.57
N ASP A 261 1.59 10.39 -5.07
CA ASP A 261 2.14 10.08 -3.75
C ASP A 261 1.08 10.26 -2.66
N VAL A 262 1.17 9.43 -1.63
CA VAL A 262 0.30 9.47 -0.46
C VAL A 262 0.56 10.77 0.30
N PRO A 263 -0.47 11.60 0.55
CA PRO A 263 -0.26 12.81 1.33
C PRO A 263 0.11 12.46 2.77
N MET A 264 1.01 13.25 3.35
CA MET A 264 1.38 13.15 4.77
C MET A 264 0.33 13.80 5.68
N ASP A 265 -0.90 13.99 5.20
CA ASP A 265 -1.97 14.64 5.93
C ASP A 265 -2.95 13.61 6.49
N LYS A 266 -3.92 14.11 7.26
CA LYS A 266 -5.08 13.31 7.73
C LYS A 266 -5.88 12.78 6.53
N GLY A 267 -6.17 11.49 6.54
CA GLY A 267 -6.77 10.75 5.43
C GLY A 267 -5.76 10.14 4.45
N GLY A 268 -4.48 10.51 4.55
CA GLY A 268 -3.37 9.88 3.82
C GLY A 268 -2.61 8.93 4.74
N TYR A 269 -1.37 9.32 5.11
CA TYR A 269 -0.57 8.60 6.09
C TYR A 269 -1.20 8.61 7.49
N TYR A 270 -1.87 9.71 7.87
CA TYR A 270 -2.54 9.83 9.16
C TYR A 270 -4.03 9.50 9.08
N LEU A 271 -4.62 9.00 10.16
CA LEU A 271 -6.05 8.91 10.38
C LEU A 271 -6.71 10.29 10.33
N THR A 272 -7.92 10.31 9.79
CA THR A 272 -8.82 11.47 9.86
C THR A 272 -9.31 11.69 11.29
N ASP A 273 -9.82 12.89 11.56
CA ASP A 273 -10.42 13.20 12.85
C ASP A 273 -11.68 12.35 13.12
N GLN A 274 -12.42 11.99 12.07
CA GLN A 274 -13.60 11.13 12.18
C GLN A 274 -13.22 9.69 12.54
N GLU A 275 -12.20 9.12 11.87
CA GLU A 275 -11.70 7.77 12.21
C GLU A 275 -11.17 7.72 13.65
N ARG A 276 -10.41 8.72 14.08
CA ARG A 276 -9.89 8.81 15.46
C ARG A 276 -11.03 8.87 16.48
N GLU A 277 -12.01 9.73 16.26
CA GLU A 277 -13.16 9.86 17.15
C GLU A 277 -14.02 8.59 17.19
N LEU A 278 -14.19 7.93 16.03
CA LEU A 278 -14.87 6.63 15.94
C LEU A 278 -14.13 5.57 16.77
N ILE A 279 -12.83 5.40 16.56
CA ILE A 279 -12.02 4.42 17.29
C ILE A 279 -12.08 4.70 18.80
N ARG A 280 -11.89 5.97 19.21
CA ARG A 280 -11.93 6.37 20.62
C ARG A 280 -13.28 6.02 21.27
N LYS A 281 -14.40 6.26 20.59
CA LYS A 281 -15.73 5.92 21.12
C LYS A 281 -15.99 4.42 21.14
N VAL A 282 -15.56 3.69 20.11
CA VAL A 282 -15.70 2.23 20.02
C VAL A 282 -14.93 1.54 21.15
N THR A 283 -13.66 1.88 21.32
CA THR A 283 -12.78 1.33 22.36
C THR A 283 -13.26 1.68 23.77
N ALA A 284 -13.87 2.85 23.98
CA ALA A 284 -14.52 3.20 25.24
C ALA A 284 -15.83 2.43 25.52
N THR A 285 -16.43 1.78 24.51
CA THR A 285 -17.76 1.17 24.58
C THR A 285 -17.74 -0.35 24.64
N PHE A 286 -16.82 -0.97 23.90
CA PHE A 286 -16.66 -2.43 23.77
C PHE A 286 -15.46 -2.90 24.59
N GLY A 287 -15.62 -4.04 25.28
CA GLY A 287 -14.55 -4.59 26.12
C GLY A 287 -13.40 -5.21 25.32
N LYS A 288 -13.63 -5.46 24.02
CA LYS A 288 -12.61 -5.92 23.06
C LYS A 288 -12.75 -5.19 21.73
N THR A 289 -11.65 -4.71 21.18
CA THR A 289 -11.60 -4.07 19.87
C THR A 289 -10.53 -4.70 18.97
N VAL A 290 -10.95 -5.11 17.78
CA VAL A 290 -10.07 -5.56 16.71
C VAL A 290 -10.02 -4.49 15.63
N ALA A 291 -8.84 -4.14 15.13
CA ALA A 291 -8.69 -3.29 13.96
C ALA A 291 -8.25 -4.08 12.73
N ILE A 292 -8.92 -3.84 11.60
CA ILE A 292 -8.57 -4.38 10.29
C ILE A 292 -7.99 -3.25 9.44
N LEU A 293 -6.73 -3.41 9.05
CA LEU A 293 -6.03 -2.46 8.18
C LEU A 293 -6.04 -3.00 6.75
N ASN A 294 -6.89 -2.43 5.90
CA ASN A 294 -6.95 -2.70 4.47
C ASN A 294 -6.28 -1.57 3.71
N VAL A 295 -4.96 -1.47 3.86
CA VAL A 295 -4.16 -0.33 3.40
C VAL A 295 -3.08 -0.76 2.40
N ALA A 296 -2.82 0.08 1.39
CA ALA A 296 -1.81 -0.18 0.36
C ALA A 296 -0.36 0.06 0.82
N HIS A 297 -0.19 0.84 1.88
CA HIS A 297 1.09 1.33 2.39
C HIS A 297 1.03 1.45 3.92
N PRO A 298 2.18 1.61 4.61
CA PRO A 298 2.18 1.96 6.02
C PRO A 298 1.35 3.21 6.29
N ILE A 299 0.62 3.21 7.41
CA ILE A 299 -0.04 4.38 7.99
C ILE A 299 0.45 4.55 9.41
N GLU A 300 0.15 5.68 10.05
CA GLU A 300 0.49 5.84 11.45
C GLU A 300 -0.25 4.81 12.32
N THR A 301 0.41 4.35 13.38
CA THR A 301 -0.10 3.24 14.22
C THR A 301 -0.12 3.56 15.70
N LYS A 302 0.30 4.77 16.10
CA LYS A 302 0.31 5.21 17.50
C LYS A 302 -1.05 5.09 18.20
N TRP A 303 -2.14 5.26 17.45
CA TRP A 303 -3.52 5.14 17.95
C TRP A 303 -3.85 3.74 18.49
N ILE A 304 -3.12 2.69 18.08
CA ILE A 304 -3.32 1.31 18.54
C ILE A 304 -3.01 1.20 20.04
N GLU A 305 -1.93 1.83 20.49
CA GLU A 305 -1.56 1.90 21.90
C GLU A 305 -2.39 2.97 22.62
N GLU A 306 -2.61 4.14 22.00
CA GLU A 306 -3.37 5.26 22.57
C GLU A 306 -4.80 4.86 22.99
N TYR A 307 -5.46 4.02 22.20
CA TYR A 307 -6.85 3.58 22.42
C TYR A 307 -6.97 2.12 22.86
N ASP A 308 -5.87 1.50 23.27
CA ASP A 308 -5.81 0.10 23.75
C ASP A 308 -6.53 -0.91 22.85
N VAL A 309 -6.23 -0.88 21.55
CA VAL A 309 -6.81 -1.81 20.57
C VAL A 309 -6.23 -3.20 20.79
N ASP A 310 -7.06 -4.21 21.07
CA ASP A 310 -6.59 -5.54 21.49
C ASP A 310 -5.90 -6.35 20.39
N ALA A 311 -6.38 -6.24 19.16
CA ALA A 311 -5.81 -6.98 18.03
C ALA A 311 -5.83 -6.16 16.76
N VAL A 312 -4.81 -6.34 15.91
CA VAL A 312 -4.65 -5.61 14.66
C VAL A 312 -4.22 -6.56 13.57
N LEU A 313 -5.02 -6.64 12.49
CA LEU A 313 -4.75 -7.46 11.32
C LEU A 313 -4.58 -6.58 10.09
N LEU A 314 -3.42 -6.68 9.44
CA LEU A 314 -3.15 -6.06 8.15
C LEU A 314 -3.51 -7.04 7.04
N THR A 315 -4.47 -6.69 6.19
CA THR A 315 -4.82 -7.50 5.00
C THR A 315 -4.06 -7.08 3.76
N GLY A 316 -3.49 -5.86 3.77
CA GLY A 316 -3.05 -5.20 2.54
C GLY A 316 -4.22 -5.06 1.56
N LEU A 317 -3.91 -5.03 0.26
CA LEU A 317 -4.90 -5.12 -0.82
C LEU A 317 -4.88 -6.54 -1.41
N SER A 318 -5.71 -7.39 -0.83
CA SER A 318 -5.64 -8.86 -0.95
C SER A 318 -6.31 -9.47 -2.19
N GLY A 319 -6.65 -8.67 -3.21
CA GLY A 319 -7.27 -9.15 -4.44
C GLY A 319 -8.71 -9.64 -4.27
N MET A 320 -9.25 -10.24 -5.34
CA MET A 320 -10.65 -10.66 -5.47
C MET A 320 -11.16 -11.66 -4.42
N ALA A 321 -10.26 -12.38 -3.74
CA ALA A 321 -10.58 -13.33 -2.68
C ALA A 321 -10.34 -12.76 -1.26
N GLY A 322 -10.02 -11.47 -1.15
CA GLY A 322 -9.60 -10.81 0.08
C GLY A 322 -10.59 -10.92 1.23
N GLY A 323 -11.88 -10.66 0.98
CA GLY A 323 -12.92 -10.76 2.00
C GLY A 323 -13.11 -12.18 2.52
N ARG A 324 -12.93 -13.20 1.67
CA ARG A 324 -12.94 -14.61 2.08
C ARG A 324 -11.75 -14.92 3.00
N ALA A 325 -10.54 -14.55 2.57
CA ALA A 325 -9.34 -14.78 3.37
C ALA A 325 -9.43 -14.09 4.74
N LEU A 326 -9.92 -12.84 4.77
CA LEU A 326 -10.17 -12.11 6.00
C LEU A 326 -11.13 -12.88 6.93
N ALA A 327 -12.27 -13.34 6.43
CA ALA A 327 -13.27 -14.01 7.24
C ALA A 327 -12.77 -15.34 7.83
N GLU A 328 -12.04 -16.14 7.03
CA GLU A 328 -11.43 -17.41 7.47
C GLU A 328 -10.29 -17.18 8.49
N ILE A 329 -9.60 -16.04 8.43
CA ILE A 329 -8.62 -15.65 9.46
C ILE A 329 -9.34 -15.23 10.74
N LEU A 330 -10.36 -14.36 10.61
CA LEU A 330 -11.12 -13.86 11.76
C LEU A 330 -11.75 -15.00 12.58
N ASP A 331 -12.26 -16.06 11.94
CA ASP A 331 -12.86 -17.20 12.63
C ASP A 331 -11.87 -18.32 12.99
N GLY A 332 -10.61 -18.16 12.58
CA GLY A 332 -9.51 -19.06 12.92
C GLY A 332 -9.46 -20.34 12.08
N THR A 333 -10.26 -20.46 11.01
CA THR A 333 -10.10 -21.49 9.98
C THR A 333 -8.71 -21.44 9.36
N VAL A 334 -8.15 -20.23 9.20
CA VAL A 334 -6.80 -19.98 8.73
C VAL A 334 -6.00 -19.27 9.81
N ASN A 335 -4.81 -19.80 10.12
CA ASN A 335 -3.87 -19.13 11.00
C ASN A 335 -3.00 -18.12 10.19
N PRO A 336 -3.00 -16.82 10.52
CA PRO A 336 -2.21 -15.83 9.79
C PRO A 336 -0.72 -16.14 9.92
N SER A 337 0.01 -15.95 8.81
CA SER A 337 1.44 -16.29 8.72
C SER A 337 2.23 -15.34 7.82
N GLY A 338 1.66 -14.19 7.48
CA GLY A 338 2.38 -13.12 6.80
C GLY A 338 3.36 -12.42 7.74
N LYS A 339 4.43 -11.86 7.17
CA LYS A 339 5.43 -11.04 7.87
C LYS A 339 5.60 -9.72 7.12
N LEU A 340 5.83 -8.62 7.85
CA LEU A 340 5.99 -7.30 7.23
C LEU A 340 7.24 -7.24 6.34
N PRO A 341 7.12 -6.81 5.07
CA PRO A 341 8.27 -6.57 4.20
C PRO A 341 8.94 -5.21 4.43
N ASN A 342 8.40 -4.38 5.33
CA ASN A 342 8.90 -3.04 5.64
C ASN A 342 8.82 -2.78 7.15
N THR A 343 9.71 -1.94 7.67
CA THR A 343 9.56 -1.38 9.03
C THR A 343 8.48 -0.30 9.03
N TRP A 344 7.55 -0.35 9.98
CA TRP A 344 6.55 0.69 10.19
C TRP A 344 7.00 1.57 11.36
N ALA A 345 7.28 2.84 11.05
CA ALA A 345 7.63 3.84 12.05
C ALA A 345 6.43 4.29 12.90
N TYR A 346 6.69 4.91 14.05
CA TYR A 346 5.63 5.52 14.85
C TYR A 346 5.13 6.81 14.23
N ASP A 347 6.05 7.64 13.73
CA ASP A 347 5.78 8.87 12.97
C ASP A 347 6.42 8.81 11.59
N TYR A 348 5.87 9.53 10.61
CA TYR A 348 6.46 9.62 9.28
C TYR A 348 7.88 10.19 9.32
N HIS A 349 8.15 11.16 10.18
CA HIS A 349 9.45 11.82 10.25
C HIS A 349 10.55 10.99 10.94
N ASP A 350 10.21 9.83 11.48
CA ASP A 350 11.21 8.88 11.98
C ASP A 350 11.96 8.16 10.86
N TYR A 351 11.43 8.15 9.63
CA TYR A 351 12.12 7.57 8.47
C TYR A 351 13.33 8.44 8.08
N PRO A 352 14.50 7.83 7.80
CA PRO A 352 15.72 8.59 7.47
C PRO A 352 15.62 9.30 6.11
N SER A 353 14.75 8.85 5.23
CA SER A 353 14.48 9.46 3.93
C SER A 353 13.48 10.62 4.01
N ALA A 354 12.75 10.80 5.12
CA ALA A 354 11.70 11.82 5.24
C ALA A 354 12.19 13.25 4.96
N PRO A 355 13.39 13.68 5.42
CA PRO A 355 13.93 15.01 5.06
C PRO A 355 14.19 15.20 3.56
N ASN A 356 14.41 14.11 2.82
CA ASN A 356 14.77 14.14 1.40
C ASN A 356 13.62 13.80 0.46
N PHE A 357 12.42 13.48 0.97
CA PHE A 357 11.26 13.16 0.15
C PHE A 357 10.38 14.39 -0.04
N LEU A 358 10.30 14.89 -1.28
CA LEU A 358 9.54 16.10 -1.61
C LEU A 358 8.03 15.85 -1.60
N THR A 359 7.30 16.72 -0.93
CA THR A 359 5.83 16.71 -0.87
C THR A 359 5.23 17.57 -1.98
N LYS A 360 3.97 17.28 -2.34
CA LYS A 360 3.19 18.10 -3.30
C LYS A 360 3.16 19.57 -2.90
N ASP A 361 3.01 19.87 -1.61
CA ASP A 361 2.99 21.24 -1.09
C ASP A 361 4.33 21.95 -1.24
N GLN A 362 5.45 21.27 -0.98
CA GLN A 362 6.78 21.83 -1.20
C GLN A 362 7.01 22.16 -2.69
N ILE A 363 6.53 21.29 -3.57
CA ILE A 363 6.58 21.49 -5.03
C ILE A 363 5.68 22.66 -5.44
N ALA A 364 4.42 22.68 -4.99
CA ALA A 364 3.44 23.69 -5.35
C ALA A 364 3.84 25.10 -4.88
N LYS A 365 4.32 25.24 -3.64
CA LYS A 365 4.82 26.52 -3.09
C LYS A 365 5.96 27.12 -3.93
N LYS A 366 6.82 26.27 -4.49
CA LYS A 366 7.93 26.68 -5.35
C LYS A 366 7.51 27.00 -6.79
N SER A 367 6.34 26.54 -7.22
CA SER A 367 5.77 26.81 -8.55
C SER A 367 4.99 28.14 -8.65
N VAL A 368 4.82 28.87 -7.54
CA VAL A 368 4.07 30.13 -7.52
C VAL A 368 4.85 31.19 -8.29
N GLY A 369 4.39 31.54 -9.49
CA GLY A 369 4.94 32.63 -10.31
C GLY A 369 5.94 32.20 -11.38
N ALA A 370 6.45 30.96 -11.36
CA ALA A 370 7.36 30.45 -12.39
C ALA A 370 7.18 28.93 -12.60
N PRO A 371 7.28 28.43 -13.84
CA PRO A 371 7.18 27.00 -14.10
C PRO A 371 8.37 26.25 -13.46
N ILE A 372 8.06 25.13 -12.81
CA ILE A 372 9.06 24.17 -12.35
C ILE A 372 9.77 23.60 -13.57
N GLN A 373 11.10 23.53 -13.51
CA GLN A 373 11.89 22.88 -14.54
C GLN A 373 12.27 21.44 -14.17
N TYR A 374 12.75 21.23 -12.93
CA TYR A 374 13.06 19.90 -12.38
C TYR A 374 13.13 19.95 -10.85
N ALA A 375 13.09 18.77 -10.23
CA ALA A 375 13.31 18.59 -8.79
C ALA A 375 14.44 17.57 -8.55
N THR A 376 15.11 17.66 -7.41
CA THR A 376 16.16 16.75 -6.96
C THR A 376 15.77 16.13 -5.62
N THR A 377 16.05 14.83 -5.48
CA THR A 377 15.91 14.06 -4.24
C THR A 377 17.26 13.42 -3.98
N VAL A 378 17.89 13.76 -2.85
CA VAL A 378 19.25 13.32 -2.50
C VAL A 378 19.16 12.25 -1.43
N TYR A 379 19.72 11.08 -1.70
CA TYR A 379 19.55 9.90 -0.85
C TYR A 379 20.61 9.92 0.26
N GLU A 380 20.52 10.92 1.14
CA GLU A 380 21.47 11.09 2.25
C GLU A 380 21.40 9.92 3.25
N GLU A 381 20.31 9.15 3.28
CA GLU A 381 20.22 7.93 4.06
C GLU A 381 21.16 6.81 3.56
N GLY A 382 21.64 6.89 2.30
CA GLY A 382 22.60 5.95 1.72
C GLY A 382 22.17 4.49 1.89
N LEU A 383 23.04 3.68 2.51
CA LEU A 383 22.78 2.27 2.80
C LEU A 383 21.68 2.03 3.85
N TYR A 384 21.34 3.05 4.64
CA TYR A 384 20.48 2.95 5.81
C TYR A 384 19.00 3.13 5.44
N VAL A 385 18.49 2.30 4.52
CA VAL A 385 17.07 2.29 4.13
C VAL A 385 16.28 1.27 4.96
N GLY A 386 15.17 1.71 5.55
CA GLY A 386 14.26 0.84 6.31
C GLY A 386 14.93 0.23 7.54
N TYR A 387 14.78 -1.09 7.74
CA TYR A 387 15.32 -1.78 8.92
C TYR A 387 16.83 -1.59 9.10
N ARG A 388 17.59 -1.37 8.03
CA ARG A 388 19.04 -1.07 8.14
C ARG A 388 19.28 0.16 9.01
N TYR A 389 18.43 1.18 8.91
CA TYR A 389 18.50 2.36 9.78
C TYR A 389 17.98 2.05 11.19
N PHE A 390 16.75 1.53 11.30
CA PHE A 390 16.12 1.32 12.61
C PHE A 390 16.92 0.35 13.50
N ASP A 391 17.51 -0.67 12.90
CA ASP A 391 18.36 -1.62 13.62
C ASP A 391 19.69 -1.00 14.01
N THR A 392 20.43 -0.42 13.04
CA THR A 392 21.79 0.11 13.29
C THR A 392 21.79 1.24 14.30
N PHE A 393 20.85 2.18 14.19
CA PHE A 393 20.78 3.35 15.07
C PHE A 393 19.84 3.13 16.27
N GLN A 394 19.38 1.89 16.49
CA GLN A 394 18.51 1.51 17.60
C GLN A 394 17.26 2.41 17.74
N LYS A 395 16.68 2.81 16.61
CA LYS A 395 15.52 3.70 16.58
C LYS A 395 14.25 2.92 16.92
N PRO A 396 13.32 3.50 17.69
CA PRO A 396 12.03 2.87 17.93
C PRO A 396 11.24 2.79 16.62
N ALA A 397 10.45 1.73 16.48
CA ALA A 397 9.52 1.54 15.38
C ALA A 397 8.26 0.89 15.95
N ALA A 398 7.10 1.19 15.37
CA ALA A 398 5.84 0.58 15.76
C ALA A 398 5.83 -0.92 15.45
N TYR A 399 6.30 -1.28 14.25
CA TYR A 399 6.52 -2.67 13.86
C TYR A 399 7.81 -2.81 13.07
N LEU A 400 8.69 -3.71 13.52
CA LEU A 400 9.96 -3.96 12.86
C LEU A 400 9.78 -4.78 11.56
N PHE A 401 10.80 -4.76 10.71
CA PHE A 401 10.81 -5.58 9.50
C PHE A 401 10.72 -7.07 9.88
N GLY A 402 9.91 -7.82 9.14
CA GLY A 402 9.65 -9.23 9.41
C GLY A 402 8.67 -9.49 10.55
N HIS A 403 8.01 -8.46 11.10
CA HIS A 403 7.02 -8.63 12.17
C HIS A 403 5.76 -9.32 11.66
N GLY A 404 5.24 -10.26 12.43
CA GLY A 404 3.96 -10.91 12.15
C GLY A 404 3.71 -12.04 13.14
N LEU A 405 2.61 -11.96 13.86
CA LEU A 405 2.17 -12.92 14.86
C LEU A 405 1.39 -14.07 14.21
N SER A 406 1.14 -15.11 15.01
CA SER A 406 0.34 -16.27 14.67
C SER A 406 -0.64 -16.57 15.82
N TYR A 407 -1.66 -17.39 15.57
CA TYR A 407 -2.52 -17.96 16.61
C TYR A 407 -1.85 -19.14 17.36
N THR A 408 -0.61 -19.48 17.00
CA THR A 408 0.21 -20.47 17.70
C THR A 408 1.61 -19.90 17.95
N THR A 409 2.44 -20.64 18.68
CA THR A 409 3.83 -20.27 18.97
C THR A 409 4.78 -21.27 18.33
N PHE A 410 5.99 -20.81 18.02
CA PHE A 410 7.03 -21.63 17.44
C PHE A 410 8.33 -21.48 18.22
N ASP A 411 9.11 -22.56 18.28
CA ASP A 411 10.51 -22.54 18.68
C ASP A 411 11.40 -22.81 17.47
N THR A 412 12.55 -22.13 17.41
CA THR A 412 13.50 -22.23 16.29
C THR A 412 14.89 -22.53 16.80
N LYS A 413 15.53 -23.57 16.27
CA LYS A 413 16.83 -24.04 16.73
C LYS A 413 17.75 -24.41 15.57
N LEU A 414 19.00 -23.95 15.64
CA LEU A 414 20.05 -24.42 14.74
C LEU A 414 20.38 -25.90 15.03
N LYS A 415 20.30 -26.76 14.02
CA LYS A 415 20.68 -28.18 14.10
C LYS A 415 22.10 -28.42 13.60
N SER A 416 22.42 -27.82 12.47
CA SER A 416 23.73 -27.92 11.82
C SER A 416 24.01 -26.64 11.05
N ALA A 417 25.28 -26.24 11.04
CA ALA A 417 25.80 -25.22 10.15
C ALA A 417 27.10 -25.73 9.55
N ALA A 418 27.30 -25.50 8.26
CA ALA A 418 28.52 -25.84 7.57
C ALA A 418 28.87 -24.74 6.57
N LYS A 419 30.16 -24.41 6.51
CA LYS A 419 30.73 -23.55 5.48
C LYS A 419 30.71 -24.30 4.14
N THR A 420 30.20 -23.66 3.10
CA THR A 420 30.07 -24.27 1.75
C THR A 420 31.19 -23.84 0.80
N ASP A 421 31.75 -22.64 1.00
CA ASP A 421 32.88 -22.09 0.23
C ASP A 421 33.79 -21.23 1.12
N ALA A 422 34.47 -20.20 0.60
CA ALA A 422 35.31 -19.29 1.40
C ALA A 422 34.55 -18.48 2.46
N CYS A 423 33.24 -18.26 2.33
CA CYS A 423 32.41 -17.57 3.33
C CYS A 423 30.92 -17.97 3.29
N GLY A 424 30.47 -18.59 2.20
CA GLY A 424 29.15 -19.18 2.05
C GLY A 424 28.89 -20.23 3.11
N THR A 425 27.63 -20.35 3.52
CA THR A 425 27.19 -21.19 4.63
C THR A 425 25.84 -21.81 4.33
N GLN A 426 25.68 -23.07 4.69
CA GLN A 426 24.40 -23.77 4.76
C GLN A 426 24.03 -24.01 6.22
N MET A 427 22.79 -23.75 6.59
CA MET A 427 22.26 -23.98 7.94
C MET A 427 20.95 -24.74 7.91
N ASP A 428 20.85 -25.76 8.74
CA ASP A 428 19.61 -26.50 8.98
C ASP A 428 18.96 -25.97 10.26
N ILE A 429 17.80 -25.33 10.11
CA ILE A 429 17.02 -24.76 11.21
C ILE A 429 15.80 -25.63 11.44
N GLU A 430 15.69 -26.20 12.63
CA GLU A 430 14.48 -26.89 13.07
C GLU A 430 13.47 -25.88 13.61
N VAL A 431 12.25 -25.95 13.12
CA VAL A 431 11.12 -25.15 13.56
C VAL A 431 10.08 -26.09 14.13
N THR A 432 9.69 -25.88 15.39
CA THR A 432 8.69 -26.70 16.08
C THR A 432 7.50 -25.84 16.45
N ASN A 433 6.28 -26.29 16.12
CA ASN A 433 5.06 -25.65 16.62
C ASN A 433 4.84 -26.04 18.09
N THR A 434 5.02 -25.08 19.00
CA THR A 434 4.93 -25.29 20.45
C THR A 434 3.57 -24.89 21.03
N GLY A 435 2.69 -24.29 20.23
CA GLY A 435 1.37 -23.89 20.66
C GLY A 435 0.31 -24.97 20.43
N THR A 436 -0.95 -24.56 20.42
CA THR A 436 -2.12 -25.46 20.42
C THR A 436 -2.89 -25.47 19.11
N ARG A 437 -2.47 -24.68 18.12
CA ARG A 437 -3.11 -24.59 16.80
C ARG A 437 -2.13 -24.90 15.69
N ALA A 438 -2.61 -25.45 14.59
CA ALA A 438 -1.79 -25.57 13.39
C ALA A 438 -1.38 -24.19 12.86
N GLY A 439 -0.20 -24.07 12.26
CA GLY A 439 0.27 -22.80 11.71
C GLY A 439 1.55 -22.93 10.89
N LYS A 440 1.98 -21.82 10.31
CA LYS A 440 3.22 -21.71 9.54
C LYS A 440 4.11 -20.63 10.14
N GLU A 441 5.43 -20.84 10.07
CA GLU A 441 6.41 -19.86 10.53
C GLU A 441 7.41 -19.53 9.42
N VAL A 442 7.89 -18.28 9.40
CA VAL A 442 8.95 -17.80 8.52
C VAL A 442 10.22 -17.63 9.33
N VAL A 443 11.24 -18.41 8.99
CA VAL A 443 12.60 -18.24 9.53
C VAL A 443 13.34 -17.25 8.65
N MET A 444 13.90 -16.20 9.27
CA MET A 444 14.76 -15.22 8.61
C MET A 444 16.18 -15.33 9.17
N LEU A 445 17.15 -15.30 8.27
CA LEU A 445 18.58 -15.35 8.58
C LEU A 445 19.23 -14.06 8.09
N TYR A 446 19.93 -13.40 9.01
CA TYR A 446 20.65 -12.17 8.73
C TYR A 446 22.16 -12.37 8.88
N ALA A 447 22.95 -11.53 8.22
CA ALA A 447 24.40 -11.46 8.39
C ALA A 447 24.80 -10.10 8.96
N HIS A 448 25.68 -10.13 9.97
CA HIS A 448 26.40 -9.01 10.58
C HIS A 448 27.88 -9.14 10.22
N PHE A 449 28.53 -8.02 9.91
CA PHE A 449 29.90 -7.99 9.41
C PHE A 449 30.76 -7.20 10.40
N GLU A 450 31.77 -7.86 10.96
CA GLU A 450 32.71 -7.29 11.92
C GLU A 450 34.10 -7.18 11.28
N GLY A 451 34.74 -6.03 11.45
CA GLY A 451 35.97 -5.69 10.74
C GLY A 451 35.71 -5.03 9.40
N GLY A 452 36.77 -4.81 8.62
CA GLY A 452 36.71 -4.10 7.34
C GLY A 452 36.57 -2.58 7.48
N GLU A 453 36.74 -1.89 6.35
CA GLU A 453 36.68 -0.44 6.25
C GLU A 453 35.34 0.05 5.67
N LEU A 454 34.65 -0.78 4.87
CA LEU A 454 33.38 -0.41 4.25
C LEU A 454 32.30 -0.16 5.31
N GLU A 455 31.43 0.80 5.02
CA GLU A 455 30.23 1.06 5.81
C GLU A 455 29.27 -0.15 5.70
N GLN A 456 28.72 -0.59 6.83
CA GLN A 456 27.82 -1.74 6.91
C GLN A 456 26.66 -1.44 7.87
N PRO A 457 25.42 -1.83 7.54
CA PRO A 457 24.35 -1.84 8.53
C PRO A 457 24.59 -2.94 9.58
N ASP A 458 23.98 -2.79 10.75
CA ASP A 458 24.00 -3.78 11.85
C ASP A 458 23.67 -5.19 11.34
N LYS A 459 22.69 -5.34 10.45
CA LYS A 459 22.42 -6.63 9.83
C LYS A 459 21.82 -6.50 8.44
N ARG A 460 21.96 -7.57 7.65
CA ARG A 460 21.36 -7.71 6.31
C ARG A 460 20.65 -9.05 6.19
N LEU A 461 19.38 -9.08 5.76
CA LEU A 461 18.69 -10.33 5.43
C LEU A 461 19.42 -11.04 4.29
N VAL A 462 19.84 -12.28 4.51
CA VAL A 462 20.60 -13.08 3.54
C VAL A 462 19.86 -14.33 3.06
N ALA A 463 18.97 -14.88 3.88
CA ALA A 463 18.09 -15.99 3.52
C ALA A 463 16.80 -15.96 4.35
N PHE A 464 15.73 -16.55 3.82
CA PHE A 464 14.53 -16.86 4.58
C PHE A 464 13.82 -18.08 3.98
N ALA A 465 13.07 -18.80 4.80
CA ALA A 465 12.22 -19.90 4.35
C ALA A 465 10.96 -19.96 5.23
N LYS A 466 9.88 -20.49 4.67
CA LYS A 466 8.61 -20.69 5.37
C LYS A 466 8.35 -22.17 5.53
N THR A 467 7.86 -22.57 6.70
CA THR A 467 7.46 -23.95 6.93
C THR A 467 6.23 -24.31 6.09
N LYS A 468 6.01 -25.62 5.90
CA LYS A 468 4.65 -26.13 5.67
C LYS A 468 3.78 -25.81 6.88
N GLU A 469 2.48 -26.09 6.79
CA GLU A 469 1.65 -26.05 7.98
C GLU A 469 2.07 -27.15 8.95
N LEU A 470 2.40 -26.76 10.18
CA LEU A 470 2.82 -27.66 11.25
C LEU A 470 1.67 -27.82 12.24
N LEU A 471 1.29 -29.05 12.54
CA LEU A 471 0.36 -29.36 13.63
C LEU A 471 1.02 -29.07 15.00
N PRO A 472 0.25 -28.93 16.09
CA PRO A 472 0.82 -28.82 17.45
C PRO A 472 1.82 -29.94 17.75
N GLY A 473 3.03 -29.57 18.17
CA GLY A 473 4.14 -30.49 18.44
C GLY A 473 4.90 -31.00 17.21
N GLU A 474 4.43 -30.71 15.99
CA GLU A 474 5.14 -31.07 14.76
C GLU A 474 6.34 -30.15 14.53
N ALA A 475 7.42 -30.71 13.96
CA ALA A 475 8.62 -29.99 13.60
C ALA A 475 8.99 -30.18 12.11
N GLN A 476 9.62 -29.17 11.54
CA GLN A 476 10.23 -29.23 10.21
C GLN A 476 11.64 -28.66 10.25
N ILE A 477 12.57 -29.30 9.54
CA ILE A 477 13.91 -28.75 9.27
C ILE A 477 13.87 -27.97 7.96
N LEU A 478 14.29 -26.71 8.02
CA LEU A 478 14.48 -25.81 6.87
C LEU A 478 15.97 -25.68 6.59
N CYS A 479 16.37 -25.90 5.33
CA CYS A 479 17.73 -25.67 4.87
C CYS A 479 17.84 -24.25 4.29
N LEU A 480 18.68 -23.42 4.90
CA LEU A 480 18.99 -22.05 4.46
C LEU A 480 20.40 -22.01 3.91
N GLU A 481 20.52 -21.71 2.62
CA GLU A 481 21.80 -21.57 1.93
C GLU A 481 22.12 -20.09 1.67
N VAL A 482 23.32 -19.67 2.08
CA VAL A 482 23.85 -18.33 1.85
C VAL A 482 25.13 -18.44 1.03
N SER A 483 25.10 -17.92 -0.20
CA SER A 483 26.30 -17.83 -1.04
C SER A 483 27.04 -16.51 -0.85
N GLU A 484 28.32 -16.47 -1.22
CA GLU A 484 29.13 -15.24 -1.28
C GLU A 484 28.44 -14.08 -2.04
N LYS A 485 27.60 -14.39 -3.03
CA LYS A 485 26.85 -13.39 -3.82
C LYS A 485 25.90 -12.55 -2.97
N ARG A 486 25.39 -13.11 -1.86
CA ARG A 486 24.51 -12.44 -0.90
C ARG A 486 25.29 -11.68 0.18
N LEU A 487 26.57 -11.99 0.38
CA LEU A 487 27.43 -11.43 1.44
C LEU A 487 28.28 -10.24 0.98
N LYS A 488 28.52 -10.10 -0.33
CA LYS A 488 29.34 -9.03 -0.90
C LYS A 488 28.81 -7.61 -0.62
N SER A 489 29.73 -6.66 -0.56
CA SER A 489 29.47 -5.21 -0.54
C SER A 489 30.20 -4.54 -1.70
N TYR A 490 29.71 -3.38 -2.14
CA TYR A 490 30.32 -2.64 -3.24
C TYR A 490 31.45 -1.75 -2.72
N SER A 491 32.67 -1.92 -3.23
CA SER A 491 33.79 -1.00 -3.01
C SER A 491 33.93 -0.08 -4.20
N GLU A 492 33.59 1.20 -4.01
CA GLU A 492 33.74 2.22 -5.05
C GLU A 492 35.22 2.48 -5.38
N ALA A 493 36.10 2.44 -4.37
CA ALA A 493 37.54 2.65 -4.53
C ALA A 493 38.18 1.59 -5.43
N GLU A 494 37.70 0.34 -5.36
CA GLU A 494 38.20 -0.77 -6.17
C GLU A 494 37.34 -1.05 -7.42
N ALA A 495 36.20 -0.37 -7.56
CA ALA A 495 35.17 -0.65 -8.54
C ALA A 495 34.83 -2.17 -8.61
N ALA A 496 34.64 -2.79 -7.45
CA ALA A 496 34.47 -4.23 -7.32
C ALA A 496 33.42 -4.59 -6.25
N TRP A 497 32.79 -5.75 -6.42
CA TRP A 497 32.04 -6.37 -5.34
C TRP A 497 32.97 -7.27 -4.54
N ILE A 498 33.13 -6.96 -3.26
CA ILE A 498 34.12 -7.60 -2.39
C ILE A 498 33.49 -8.10 -1.09
N ILE A 499 34.23 -8.96 -0.39
CA ILE A 499 34.02 -9.31 1.01
C ILE A 499 35.34 -9.01 1.72
N GLU A 500 35.31 -8.14 2.72
CA GLU A 500 36.50 -7.75 3.47
C GLU A 500 36.90 -8.85 4.47
N PRO A 501 38.19 -8.95 4.84
CA PRO A 501 38.62 -9.76 5.96
C PRO A 501 37.88 -9.36 7.24
N GLY A 502 37.57 -10.34 8.07
CA GLY A 502 36.83 -10.12 9.31
C GLY A 502 35.92 -11.29 9.64
N ARG A 503 34.98 -11.05 10.56
CA ARG A 503 34.01 -12.05 10.99
C ARG A 503 32.64 -11.76 10.40
N ILE A 504 32.03 -12.79 9.83
CA ILE A 504 30.62 -12.78 9.41
C ILE A 504 29.82 -13.54 10.46
N SER A 505 28.99 -12.83 11.20
CA SER A 505 28.10 -13.38 12.22
C SER A 505 26.70 -13.56 11.63
N PHE A 506 26.15 -14.78 11.74
CA PHE A 506 24.83 -15.12 11.26
C PHE A 506 23.82 -15.14 12.39
N LEU A 507 22.75 -14.39 12.19
CA LEU A 507 21.76 -14.01 13.18
C LEU A 507 20.41 -14.60 12.78
N LEU A 508 19.83 -15.45 13.63
CA LEU A 508 18.51 -16.07 13.42
C LEU A 508 17.42 -15.26 14.13
N GLY A 509 16.23 -15.25 13.55
CA GLY A 509 15.03 -14.71 14.17
C GLY A 509 14.53 -13.46 13.45
N GLY A 510 13.83 -12.60 14.18
CA GLY A 510 13.19 -11.42 13.64
C GLY A 510 12.04 -10.97 14.54
N ALA A 511 11.38 -9.89 14.11
CA ALA A 511 10.40 -9.18 14.91
C ALA A 511 9.25 -10.09 15.42
N PRO A 512 8.76 -9.89 16.67
CA PRO A 512 8.99 -8.70 17.50
C PRO A 512 10.35 -8.64 18.21
N ASN A 513 11.13 -9.71 18.21
CA ASN A 513 12.49 -9.71 18.77
C ASN A 513 13.50 -9.28 17.69
N ARG A 514 14.70 -8.84 18.06
CA ARG A 514 15.70 -8.43 17.04
C ARG A 514 16.24 -9.67 16.33
N THR A 515 17.22 -10.34 16.94
CA THR A 515 17.85 -11.55 16.40
C THR A 515 18.74 -12.18 17.47
N THR A 516 19.12 -13.45 17.28
CA THR A 516 20.09 -14.16 18.11
C THR A 516 21.22 -14.72 17.25
N LEU A 517 22.47 -14.58 17.70
CA LEU A 517 23.63 -15.19 17.04
C LEU A 517 23.53 -16.71 17.08
N VAL A 518 23.68 -17.35 15.91
CA VAL A 518 23.62 -18.82 15.79
C VAL A 518 24.87 -19.42 15.17
N TRP A 519 25.60 -18.68 14.35
CA TRP A 519 26.81 -19.16 13.68
C TRP A 519 27.72 -18.00 13.29
N SER A 520 29.02 -18.24 13.13
CA SER A 520 29.96 -17.26 12.57
C SER A 520 30.99 -17.91 11.67
N VAL A 521 31.47 -17.17 10.68
CA VAL A 521 32.57 -17.57 9.79
C VAL A 521 33.61 -16.47 9.77
N ASP A 522 34.87 -16.83 10.01
CA ASP A 522 36.00 -15.91 9.83
C ASP A 522 36.49 -15.95 8.37
N VAL A 523 36.69 -14.76 7.80
CA VAL A 523 37.23 -14.52 6.45
C VAL A 523 38.63 -13.95 6.62
N ALA A 524 39.63 -14.77 6.27
CA ALA A 524 41.04 -14.42 6.50
C ALA A 524 41.54 -13.35 5.51
N ASP A 525 41.20 -13.50 4.23
CA ASP A 525 41.67 -12.65 3.14
C ASP A 525 40.50 -12.03 2.40
N LYS A 526 40.73 -10.85 1.80
CA LYS A 526 39.73 -10.15 1.00
C LYS A 526 39.34 -11.03 -0.20
N ILE A 527 38.04 -11.22 -0.39
CA ILE A 527 37.50 -11.97 -1.54
C ILE A 527 36.96 -10.97 -2.56
N ILE A 528 37.49 -10.98 -3.78
CA ILE A 528 36.91 -10.25 -4.91
C ILE A 528 35.90 -11.16 -5.59
N VAL A 529 34.61 -10.95 -5.32
CA VAL A 529 33.52 -11.74 -5.89
C VAL A 529 33.32 -11.40 -7.37
N SER A 530 33.48 -10.12 -7.74
CA SER A 530 33.45 -9.70 -9.14
C SER A 530 34.07 -8.32 -9.34
N GLN A 531 34.99 -8.20 -10.29
CA GLN A 531 35.52 -6.92 -10.76
C GLN A 531 34.53 -6.24 -11.71
N VAL A 532 34.23 -4.96 -11.49
CA VAL A 532 33.31 -4.18 -12.33
C VAL A 532 33.89 -2.79 -12.62
N LYS A 533 33.04 -1.83 -12.99
CA LYS A 533 33.40 -0.42 -13.21
C LYS A 533 32.37 0.46 -12.53
N ASN A 534 32.81 1.55 -11.90
CA ASN A 534 31.89 2.57 -11.38
C ASN A 534 31.04 3.14 -12.52
N ARG A 535 29.73 3.16 -12.33
CA ARG A 535 28.72 3.68 -13.27
C ARG A 535 27.68 4.47 -12.47
N ILE A 536 27.04 5.44 -13.12
CA ILE A 536 25.95 6.24 -12.52
C ILE A 536 26.43 6.96 -11.25
N ALA A 537 27.64 7.52 -11.29
CA ALA A 537 28.14 8.36 -10.19
C ALA A 537 27.23 9.60 -10.03
N PRO A 538 26.97 10.06 -8.79
CA PRO A 538 26.16 11.23 -8.58
C PRO A 538 26.86 12.47 -9.19
N PRO A 539 26.10 13.45 -9.70
CA PRO A 539 26.68 14.64 -10.33
C PRO A 539 27.42 15.56 -9.33
N PHE A 540 27.28 15.31 -8.04
CA PHE A 540 27.99 15.97 -6.95
C PHE A 540 28.20 14.99 -5.78
N PRO A 541 29.19 15.21 -4.91
CA PRO A 541 29.38 14.39 -3.71
C PRO A 541 28.16 14.44 -2.80
N ILE A 542 27.69 13.29 -2.34
CA ILE A 542 26.60 13.15 -1.37
C ILE A 542 27.22 12.81 -0.02
N LYS A 543 26.81 13.55 1.02
CA LYS A 543 27.20 13.22 2.40
C LYS A 543 26.20 12.20 2.95
N GLU A 544 26.52 10.93 2.76
CA GLU A 544 25.67 9.83 3.23
C GLU A 544 25.77 9.66 4.75
N LEU A 545 24.66 9.22 5.36
CA LEU A 545 24.55 8.80 6.75
C LEU A 545 25.56 7.69 7.02
N SER A 546 26.32 7.84 8.10
CA SER A 546 27.35 6.89 8.54
C SER A 546 27.14 6.52 10.00
N ALA A 547 27.22 5.22 10.32
CA ALA A 547 27.20 4.77 11.71
C ALA A 547 28.45 5.23 12.48
N LYS A 548 29.57 5.44 11.78
CA LYS A 548 30.82 5.95 12.36
C LYS A 548 30.73 7.44 12.75
N ASN A 549 29.78 8.20 12.19
CA ASN A 549 29.59 9.63 12.49
C ASN A 549 28.13 10.08 12.33
N SER A 550 27.20 9.46 13.06
CA SER A 550 25.76 9.67 12.89
C SER A 550 25.33 11.13 13.07
N ASN A 551 25.85 11.81 14.11
CA ASN A 551 25.46 13.19 14.40
C ASN A 551 25.92 14.17 13.32
N GLY A 552 27.07 13.90 12.69
CA GLY A 552 27.59 14.74 11.63
C GLY A 552 26.96 14.45 10.26
N THR A 553 26.34 13.29 10.06
CA THR A 553 25.89 12.80 8.75
C THR A 553 24.39 12.52 8.70
N TYR A 554 23.64 12.87 9.74
CA TYR A 554 22.18 12.69 9.76
C TYR A 554 21.53 13.42 8.58
N PRO A 555 20.59 12.78 7.85
CA PRO A 555 19.90 13.41 6.72
C PRO A 555 19.23 14.74 7.10
N GLN A 556 19.44 15.77 6.28
CA GLN A 556 18.92 17.13 6.51
C GLN A 556 18.06 17.64 5.36
N GLY A 557 18.11 17.02 4.18
CA GLY A 557 17.30 17.48 3.05
C GLY A 557 17.84 18.70 2.32
N GLU A 558 19.00 19.24 2.72
CA GLU A 558 19.46 20.55 2.25
C GLU A 558 19.69 20.61 0.73
N MET A 559 20.03 19.49 0.11
CA MET A 559 20.30 19.37 -1.33
C MET A 559 19.11 18.84 -2.14
N THR A 560 18.03 18.46 -1.47
CA THR A 560 16.76 18.08 -2.08
C THR A 560 15.95 19.35 -2.36
N LYS A 561 15.80 19.72 -3.64
CA LYS A 561 15.27 21.03 -4.04
C LYS A 561 14.37 20.96 -5.27
N VAL A 562 13.52 21.96 -5.41
CA VAL A 562 12.75 22.23 -6.62
C VAL A 562 13.35 23.46 -7.29
N TYR A 563 13.67 23.35 -8.59
CA TYR A 563 14.29 24.41 -9.37
C TYR A 563 13.29 24.97 -10.38
N THR A 564 13.12 26.29 -10.36
CA THR A 564 12.31 27.01 -11.37
C THR A 564 13.15 27.40 -12.58
N ALA A 565 12.47 27.78 -13.67
CA ALA A 565 13.14 28.23 -14.90
C ALA A 565 14.02 29.49 -14.73
N GLU A 566 13.80 30.30 -13.68
CA GLU A 566 14.60 31.51 -13.40
C GLU A 566 15.86 31.17 -12.58
N GLU A 567 15.74 30.26 -11.60
CA GLU A 567 16.85 29.82 -10.75
C GLU A 567 17.86 28.92 -11.48
N SER A 568 17.44 28.27 -12.57
CA SER A 568 18.26 27.35 -13.36
C SER A 568 19.21 28.05 -14.36
N GLY A 569 19.29 29.38 -14.33
CA GLY A 569 20.10 30.21 -15.22
C GLY A 569 21.53 29.70 -15.47
N GLY A 570 21.73 29.13 -16.66
CA GLY A 570 22.98 29.10 -17.43
C GLY A 570 24.13 28.18 -16.98
N SER A 571 24.41 28.01 -15.68
CA SER A 571 25.69 27.39 -15.24
C SER A 571 25.59 25.93 -14.76
N PHE A 572 24.43 25.49 -14.29
CA PHE A 572 24.24 24.12 -13.76
C PHE A 572 23.84 23.13 -14.86
N LEU A 573 23.02 23.57 -15.83
CA LEU A 573 22.57 22.77 -16.97
C LEU A 573 23.72 22.33 -17.89
N SER A 574 24.78 23.13 -18.05
CA SER A 574 25.94 22.75 -18.87
C SER A 574 26.76 21.60 -18.26
N LYS A 575 26.68 21.41 -16.94
CA LYS A 575 27.44 20.37 -16.21
C LYS A 575 26.72 19.03 -16.09
N ILE A 576 25.38 19.01 -16.08
CA ILE A 576 24.58 17.78 -15.89
C ILE A 576 23.88 17.32 -17.18
N ALA A 577 23.33 18.25 -17.98
CA ALA A 577 22.51 17.86 -19.14
C ALA A 577 23.34 17.21 -20.25
N VAL A 578 24.59 17.64 -20.44
CA VAL A 578 25.49 17.06 -21.47
C VAL A 578 25.85 15.60 -21.16
N PRO A 579 26.33 15.23 -19.96
CA PRO A 579 26.62 13.83 -19.66
C PRO A 579 25.39 12.92 -19.61
N LEU A 580 24.22 13.38 -19.15
CA LEU A 580 22.98 12.57 -19.16
C LEU A 580 22.49 12.30 -20.59
N LEU A 581 22.51 13.31 -21.46
CA LEU A 581 22.10 13.17 -22.86
C LEU A 581 23.05 12.23 -23.62
N VAL A 582 24.36 12.33 -23.34
CA VAL A 582 25.37 11.42 -23.91
C VAL A 582 25.18 9.98 -23.41
N ALA A 583 24.88 9.77 -22.13
CA ALA A 583 24.61 8.44 -21.58
C ALA A 583 23.33 7.82 -22.19
N MET A 584 22.28 8.63 -22.38
CA MET A 584 21.02 8.17 -22.97
C MET A 584 21.17 7.83 -24.46
N VAL A 585 21.96 8.63 -25.20
CA VAL A 585 22.29 8.36 -26.61
C VAL A 585 23.17 7.10 -26.74
N MET A 586 24.14 6.87 -25.83
CA MET A 586 24.93 5.64 -25.82
C MET A 586 24.12 4.39 -25.45
N PHE A 587 23.10 4.53 -24.59
CA PHE A 587 22.21 3.43 -24.22
C PHE A 587 21.23 3.08 -25.35
N LEU A 588 20.74 4.08 -26.09
CA LEU A 588 19.90 3.86 -27.27
C LEU A 588 20.69 3.31 -28.45
N SER A 589 21.95 3.72 -28.63
CA SER A 589 22.79 3.19 -29.72
C SER A 589 23.26 1.76 -29.49
N SER A 590 23.40 1.30 -28.24
CA SER A 590 23.72 -0.10 -27.93
C SER A 590 22.52 -1.05 -28.12
N ILE A 591 21.29 -0.54 -27.99
CA ILE A 591 20.05 -1.29 -28.29
C ILE A 591 19.85 -1.42 -29.81
N LEU A 592 20.23 -0.39 -30.58
CA LEU A 592 20.07 -0.36 -32.04
C LEU A 592 21.15 -1.13 -32.83
N TRP A 593 22.19 -1.64 -32.17
CA TRP A 593 23.20 -2.52 -32.81
C TRP A 593 22.95 -4.03 -32.62
N ASN A 594 21.92 -4.40 -31.85
CA ASN A 594 21.53 -5.79 -31.60
C ASN A 594 20.13 -6.12 -32.15
N VAL A 595 19.65 -5.38 -33.15
CA VAL A 595 18.43 -5.69 -33.93
C VAL A 595 18.80 -5.84 -35.40
#